data_AF-A0A3P6DUI2-F1
#
_entry.id   AF-A0A3P6DUI2-F1
#
_cell.length_a   1.000
_cell.length_b   1.000
_cell.length_c   1.000
_cell.angle_alpha   90.00
_cell.angle_beta   90.00
_cell.angle_gamma   90.00
#
_symmetry.space_group_name_H-M   'P 1'
#
loop_
_entity.id
_entity.type
_entity.pdbx_description
1 polymer ?
#
loop_
_entity_poly.entity_id
_entity_poly.type
_entity_poly.pdbx_seq_one_letter_code
_entity_poly.pdbx_strand_id
1 'polypeptide(L)'
;MLELSRIASHLLWLGPFMADIGARTPFFYIFREREFVYDLFEAATGMRMMHIFFRIGGIAADLPYGWIDKCLDFCDYFLTEVVEYQKLITQNSIFLERVEGVGIIGGEEAINWGLSGPMLLASGIPWDLRKVDHYVSYDEFEWEIQWKKTRRFISSLFSTT
;
A
#
# COMPACT_ATOMS: atom_id res chain seq x y z
N MET A 1 3.66 -11.17 6.74
CA MET A 1 2.46 -10.66 7.45
C MET A 1 2.38 -9.13 7.44
N LEU A 2 3.33 -8.39 8.03
CA LEU A 2 3.25 -6.91 8.11
C LEU A 2 3.10 -6.22 6.74
N GLU A 3 3.94 -6.58 5.76
CA GLU A 3 3.88 -5.99 4.42
C GLU A 3 2.65 -6.46 3.61
N LEU A 4 2.15 -7.68 3.84
CA LEU A 4 0.87 -8.12 3.28
C LEU A 4 -0.30 -7.28 3.82
N SER A 5 -0.27 -6.95 5.12
CA SER A 5 -1.26 -6.05 5.71
C SER A 5 -1.14 -4.63 5.14
N ARG A 6 0.07 -4.18 4.80
CA ARG A 6 0.29 -2.89 4.10
C ARG A 6 -0.33 -2.91 2.70
N ILE A 7 -0.09 -3.96 1.92
CA ILE A 7 -0.70 -4.15 0.59
C ILE A 7 -2.23 -4.11 0.70
N ALA A 8 -2.81 -4.89 1.63
CA ALA A 8 -4.25 -4.92 1.86
C ALA A 8 -4.83 -3.55 2.28
N SER A 9 -4.07 -2.74 3.01
CA SER A 9 -4.46 -1.38 3.39
C SER A 9 -4.41 -0.41 2.21
N HIS A 10 -3.37 -0.46 1.37
CA HIS A 10 -3.29 0.37 0.17
C HIS A 10 -4.37 0.01 -0.86
N LEU A 11 -4.68 -1.27 -1.03
CA LEU A 11 -5.81 -1.73 -1.85
C LEU A 11 -7.14 -1.18 -1.32
N LEU A 12 -7.36 -1.25 0.00
CA LEU A 12 -8.57 -0.70 0.62
C LEU A 12 -8.66 0.82 0.51
N TRP A 13 -7.54 1.54 0.44
CA TRP A 13 -7.55 2.98 0.18
C TRP A 13 -7.88 3.26 -1.30
N LEU A 14 -7.24 2.56 -2.23
CA LEU A 14 -7.38 2.80 -3.67
C LEU A 14 -8.78 2.44 -4.18
N GLY A 15 -9.36 1.31 -3.76
CA GLY A 15 -10.63 0.81 -4.28
C GLY A 15 -11.80 1.79 -4.10
N PRO A 16 -12.22 2.09 -2.86
CA PRO A 16 -13.27 3.07 -2.58
C PRO A 16 -12.95 4.45 -3.15
N PHE A 17 -11.69 4.89 -3.12
CA PHE A 17 -11.30 6.17 -3.71
C PHE A 17 -11.58 6.23 -5.22
N MET A 18 -11.32 5.14 -5.96
CA MET A 18 -11.73 5.04 -7.37
C MET A 18 -13.25 5.04 -7.53
N ALA A 19 -13.97 4.35 -6.66
CA ALA A 19 -15.43 4.29 -6.70
C ALA A 19 -16.07 5.67 -6.48
N ASP A 20 -15.53 6.47 -5.55
CA ASP A 20 -15.98 7.84 -5.26
C ASP A 20 -15.71 8.79 -6.44
N ILE A 21 -14.63 8.57 -7.19
CA ILE A 21 -14.32 9.30 -8.43
C ILE A 21 -15.26 8.90 -9.58
N GLY A 22 -15.95 7.76 -9.45
CA GLY A 22 -16.93 7.25 -10.42
C GLY A 22 -16.46 6.02 -11.21
N ALA A 23 -15.24 5.53 -10.96
CA ALA A 23 -14.71 4.32 -11.57
C ALA A 23 -15.09 3.09 -10.71
N ARG A 24 -16.19 2.42 -11.07
CA ARG A 24 -16.67 1.24 -10.32
C ARG A 24 -16.00 -0.07 -10.71
N THR A 25 -15.45 -0.21 -11.92
CA THR A 25 -14.84 -1.46 -12.36
C THR A 25 -13.54 -1.79 -11.62
N PRO A 26 -12.60 -0.85 -11.37
CA PRO A 26 -11.38 -1.15 -10.62
C PRO A 26 -11.66 -1.52 -9.17
N PHE A 27 -12.77 -1.03 -8.60
CA PHE A 27 -13.21 -1.39 -7.25
C PHE A 27 -13.39 -2.91 -7.10
N PHE A 28 -14.08 -3.55 -8.04
CA PHE A 28 -14.32 -5.00 -7.96
C PHE A 28 -13.04 -5.82 -8.12
N TYR A 29 -12.13 -5.38 -8.98
CA TYR A 29 -10.85 -6.05 -9.15
C TYR A 29 -10.03 -5.95 -7.86
N ILE A 30 -9.83 -4.75 -7.31
CA ILE A 30 -9.08 -4.54 -6.06
C ILE A 30 -9.60 -5.40 -4.89
N PHE A 31 -10.92 -5.59 -4.78
CA PHE A 31 -11.50 -6.46 -3.76
C PHE A 31 -11.26 -7.96 -4.02
N ARG A 32 -11.14 -8.39 -5.28
CA ARG A 32 -10.71 -9.75 -5.64
C ARG A 32 -9.28 -10.00 -5.17
N GLU A 33 -8.32 -9.10 -5.39
CA GLU A 33 -6.94 -9.36 -4.92
C GLU A 33 -6.85 -9.31 -3.39
N ARG A 34 -7.66 -8.46 -2.77
CA ARG A 34 -7.76 -8.41 -1.32
C ARG A 34 -8.26 -9.73 -0.72
N GLU A 35 -9.10 -10.46 -1.45
CA GLU A 35 -9.58 -11.78 -1.04
C GLU A 35 -8.44 -12.82 -1.04
N PHE A 36 -7.54 -12.79 -2.03
CA PHE A 36 -6.36 -13.66 -2.02
C PHE A 36 -5.45 -13.41 -0.81
N VAL A 37 -5.29 -12.13 -0.41
CA VAL A 37 -4.55 -11.79 0.82
C VAL A 37 -5.26 -12.34 2.06
N TYR A 38 -6.58 -12.33 2.08
CA TYR A 38 -7.37 -12.91 3.18
C TYR A 38 -7.31 -14.42 3.24
N ASP A 39 -7.23 -15.10 2.11
CA ASP A 39 -7.01 -16.54 2.09
C ASP A 39 -5.62 -16.91 2.63
N LEU A 40 -4.60 -16.06 2.39
CA LEU A 40 -3.27 -16.20 3.01
C LEU A 40 -3.30 -15.99 4.53
N PHE A 41 -4.07 -15.01 5.02
CA PHE A 41 -4.24 -14.79 6.47
C PHE A 41 -5.04 -15.91 7.12
N GLU A 42 -6.09 -16.40 6.47
CA GLU A 42 -6.87 -17.54 6.94
C GLU A 42 -6.02 -18.80 7.01
N ALA A 43 -5.17 -19.06 6.01
CA ALA A 43 -4.25 -20.17 6.05
C ALA A 43 -3.27 -20.08 7.23
N ALA A 44 -2.76 -18.89 7.55
CA ALA A 44 -1.78 -18.69 8.61
C ALA A 44 -2.40 -18.72 10.03
N THR A 45 -3.59 -18.13 10.23
CA THR A 45 -4.13 -17.87 11.57
C THR A 45 -5.55 -18.42 11.80
N GLY A 46 -6.18 -18.97 10.76
CA GLY A 46 -7.58 -19.43 10.79
C GLY A 46 -8.62 -18.30 10.85
N MET A 47 -8.19 -17.04 10.72
CA MET A 47 -9.06 -15.85 10.80
C MET A 47 -8.72 -14.89 9.68
N ARG A 48 -9.74 -14.35 9.00
CA ARG A 48 -9.55 -13.49 7.81
C ARG A 48 -9.10 -12.06 8.16
N MET A 49 -9.72 -11.45 9.16
CA MET A 49 -9.52 -10.01 9.46
C MET A 49 -8.77 -9.77 10.78
N MET A 50 -9.30 -10.26 11.89
CA MET A 50 -8.69 -10.11 13.22
C MET A 50 -7.72 -11.26 13.50
N HIS A 51 -6.50 -11.19 12.96
CA HIS A 51 -5.60 -12.35 12.90
C HIS A 51 -4.83 -12.67 14.21
N ILE A 52 -4.95 -11.86 15.28
CA ILE A 52 -4.29 -12.04 16.62
C ILE A 52 -2.93 -12.78 16.56
N PHE A 53 -2.11 -12.40 15.57
CA PHE A 53 -0.92 -13.15 15.19
C PHE A 53 0.29 -12.67 15.97
N PHE A 54 0.42 -11.35 16.09
CA PHE A 54 1.44 -10.71 16.91
C PHE A 54 0.98 -10.72 18.36
N ARG A 55 1.85 -11.25 19.23
CA ARG A 55 1.65 -11.27 20.67
C ARG A 55 2.88 -10.66 21.34
N ILE A 56 2.73 -10.18 22.56
CA ILE A 56 3.87 -9.72 23.35
C ILE A 56 4.81 -10.92 23.53
N GLY A 57 6.05 -10.79 23.06
CA GLY A 57 7.02 -11.89 23.03
C GLY A 57 7.19 -12.57 21.66
N GLY A 58 6.47 -12.15 20.61
CA GLY A 58 6.71 -12.59 19.23
C GLY A 58 5.44 -12.99 18.49
N ILE A 59 5.43 -14.21 17.97
CA ILE A 59 4.40 -14.73 17.07
C ILE A 59 3.58 -15.81 17.77
N ALA A 60 2.27 -15.87 17.49
CA ALA A 60 1.35 -16.84 18.09
C ALA A 60 1.57 -18.30 17.64
N ALA A 61 1.87 -18.51 16.35
CA ALA A 61 2.05 -19.81 15.72
C ALA A 61 2.98 -19.72 14.52
N ASP A 62 3.66 -20.82 14.19
CA ASP A 62 4.47 -20.91 12.98
C ASP A 62 3.60 -21.02 11.72
N LEU A 63 4.19 -20.72 10.56
CA LEU A 63 3.50 -20.78 9.28
C LEU A 63 3.25 -22.24 8.84
N PRO A 64 2.10 -22.54 8.23
CA PRO A 64 1.84 -23.90 7.74
C PRO A 64 2.72 -24.23 6.52
N TYR A 65 2.93 -25.53 6.30
CA TYR A 65 3.72 -26.02 5.18
C TYR A 65 3.15 -25.57 3.82
N GLY A 66 4.01 -25.08 2.93
CA GLY A 66 3.63 -24.59 1.59
C GLY A 66 2.97 -23.19 1.59
N TRP A 67 2.95 -22.48 2.73
CA TRP A 67 2.44 -21.11 2.77
C TRP A 67 3.33 -20.12 2.01
N ILE A 68 4.65 -20.29 2.10
CA ILE A 68 5.63 -19.43 1.46
C ILE A 68 5.48 -19.49 -0.06
N ASP A 69 5.34 -20.68 -0.62
CA ASP A 69 5.16 -20.89 -2.07
C ASP A 69 3.89 -20.18 -2.56
N LYS A 70 2.77 -20.34 -1.84
CA LYS A 70 1.52 -19.62 -2.14
C LYS A 70 1.67 -18.10 -2.06
N CYS A 71 2.46 -17.61 -1.10
CA CYS A 71 2.72 -16.19 -0.97
C CYS A 71 3.55 -15.67 -2.15
N LEU A 72 4.50 -16.45 -2.65
CA LEU A 72 5.30 -16.11 -3.83
C LEU A 72 4.44 -16.10 -5.10
N ASP A 73 3.59 -17.12 -5.29
CA ASP A 73 2.64 -17.17 -6.40
C ASP A 73 1.70 -15.95 -6.40
N PHE A 74 1.23 -15.55 -5.20
CA PHE A 74 0.43 -14.34 -5.04
C PHE A 74 1.21 -13.08 -5.42
N CYS A 75 2.47 -12.96 -5.02
CA CYS A 75 3.31 -11.81 -5.38
C CYS A 75 3.47 -11.69 -6.90
N ASP A 76 3.74 -12.79 -7.60
CA ASP A 76 3.90 -12.81 -9.06
C ASP A 76 2.61 -12.43 -9.79
N TYR A 77 1.48 -12.96 -9.30
CA TYR A 77 0.16 -12.58 -9.79
C TYR A 77 -0.14 -11.09 -9.56
N PHE A 78 0.09 -10.62 -8.34
CA PHE A 78 -0.21 -9.24 -7.93
C PHE A 78 0.60 -8.21 -8.72
N LEU A 79 1.87 -8.50 -9.03
CA LEU A 79 2.70 -7.61 -9.86
C LEU A 79 2.09 -7.39 -11.25
N THR A 80 1.49 -8.41 -11.84
CA THR A 80 0.85 -8.31 -13.15
C THR A 80 -0.41 -7.44 -13.07
N GLU A 81 -1.24 -7.62 -12.05
CA GLU A 81 -2.46 -6.86 -11.83
C GLU A 81 -2.18 -5.37 -11.53
N VAL A 82 -1.11 -5.07 -10.78
CA VAL A 82 -0.69 -3.67 -10.51
C VAL A 82 -0.37 -2.93 -11.81
N VAL A 83 0.29 -3.58 -12.78
CA VAL A 83 0.57 -2.99 -14.09
C VAL A 83 -0.72 -2.70 -14.86
N GLU A 84 -1.71 -3.59 -14.76
CA GLU A 84 -3.02 -3.36 -15.37
C GLU A 84 -3.74 -2.18 -14.73
N TYR A 85 -3.75 -2.08 -13.39
CA TYR A 85 -4.31 -0.91 -12.69
C TYR A 85 -3.62 0.38 -13.04
N GLN A 86 -2.30 0.36 -13.15
CA GLN A 86 -1.54 1.53 -13.56
C GLN A 86 -1.96 2.00 -14.96
N LYS A 87 -2.17 1.08 -15.91
CA LYS A 87 -2.67 1.43 -17.25
C LYS A 87 -4.07 2.04 -17.22
N LEU A 88 -4.96 1.48 -16.40
CA LEU A 88 -6.35 1.95 -16.29
C LEU A 88 -6.46 3.32 -15.61
N ILE A 89 -5.62 3.60 -14.61
CA ILE A 89 -5.74 4.80 -13.77
C ILE A 89 -4.84 5.94 -14.28
N THR A 90 -3.58 5.65 -14.62
CA THR A 90 -2.55 6.70 -14.82
C THR A 90 -2.79 7.55 -16.06
N GLN A 91 -3.33 6.95 -17.12
CA GLN A 91 -3.58 7.64 -18.40
C GLN A 91 -5.00 8.20 -18.52
N ASN A 92 -5.84 8.05 -17.50
CA ASN A 92 -7.21 8.50 -17.56
C ASN A 92 -7.31 10.01 -17.29
N SER A 93 -7.71 10.78 -18.30
CA SER A 93 -7.86 12.23 -18.21
C SER A 93 -8.88 12.66 -17.14
N ILE A 94 -9.96 11.89 -16.96
CA ILE A 94 -11.00 12.18 -15.95
C ILE A 94 -10.44 12.06 -14.54
N PHE A 95 -9.53 11.10 -14.33
CA PHE A 95 -8.87 10.92 -13.05
C PHE A 95 -7.90 12.07 -12.75
N LEU A 96 -7.09 12.45 -13.74
CA LEU A 96 -6.16 13.57 -13.60
C LEU A 96 -6.87 14.89 -13.34
N GLU A 97 -7.94 15.20 -14.07
CA GLU A 97 -8.71 16.44 -13.90
C GLU A 97 -9.32 16.58 -12.49
N ARG A 98 -9.69 15.46 -11.86
CA ARG A 98 -10.33 15.46 -10.53
C ARG A 98 -9.34 15.51 -9.38
N VAL A 99 -8.11 15.06 -9.59
CA VAL A 99 -7.09 14.93 -8.53
C VAL A 99 -6.01 16.02 -8.65
N GLU A 100 -5.74 16.52 -9.85
CA GLU A 100 -4.75 17.59 -10.05
C GLU A 100 -5.24 18.90 -9.42
N GLY A 101 -4.43 19.47 -8.53
CA GLY A 101 -4.71 20.76 -7.88
C GLY A 101 -5.54 20.68 -6.59
N VAL A 102 -5.97 19.49 -6.17
CA VAL A 102 -6.73 19.30 -4.92
C VAL A 102 -5.78 19.01 -3.75
N GLY A 103 -6.02 19.65 -2.60
CA GLY A 103 -5.36 19.30 -1.34
C GLY A 103 -3.85 19.56 -1.31
N ILE A 104 -3.38 20.66 -1.90
CA ILE A 104 -1.98 21.05 -1.85
C ILE A 104 -1.62 21.46 -0.43
N ILE A 105 -0.64 20.77 0.15
CA ILE A 105 -0.13 21.03 1.51
C ILE A 105 1.37 21.37 1.40
N GLY A 106 1.80 22.41 2.10
CA GLY A 106 3.21 22.75 2.25
C GLY A 106 3.93 21.83 3.24
N GLY A 107 5.24 21.64 3.06
CA GLY A 107 6.04 20.81 3.98
C GLY A 107 6.03 21.30 5.43
N GLU A 108 6.12 22.61 5.64
CA GLU A 108 6.07 23.21 6.99
C GLU A 108 4.67 23.08 7.62
N GLU A 109 3.61 23.25 6.83
CA GLU A 109 2.22 23.06 7.29
C GLU A 109 1.97 21.61 7.70
N ALA A 110 2.49 20.65 6.93
CA ALA A 110 2.36 19.23 7.25
C ALA A 110 2.99 18.87 8.60
N ILE A 111 4.16 19.44 8.91
CA ILE A 111 4.83 19.25 10.21
C ILE A 111 4.02 19.92 11.32
N ASN A 112 3.57 21.16 11.12
CA ASN A 112 2.82 21.90 12.12
C ASN A 112 1.48 21.24 12.48
N TRP A 113 0.84 20.56 11.52
CA TRP A 113 -0.39 19.80 11.74
C TRP A 113 -0.15 18.38 12.25
N GLY A 114 1.11 17.93 12.34
CA GLY A 114 1.45 16.58 12.78
C GLY A 114 1.04 15.49 11.78
N LEU A 115 1.00 15.80 10.49
CA LEU A 115 0.71 14.81 9.44
C LEU A 115 1.85 13.79 9.35
N SER A 116 1.51 12.53 9.09
CA SER A 116 2.48 11.43 8.98
C SER A 116 2.19 10.51 7.80
N GLY A 117 3.17 9.66 7.46
CA GLY A 117 3.04 8.66 6.40
C GLY A 117 2.94 9.28 5.00
N PRO A 118 2.01 8.82 4.13
CA PRO A 118 1.94 9.24 2.73
C PRO A 118 1.76 10.75 2.54
N MET A 119 1.06 11.44 3.46
CA MET A 119 0.82 12.89 3.37
C MET A 119 2.10 13.71 3.51
N LEU A 120 3.01 13.27 4.37
CA LEU A 120 4.29 13.95 4.59
C LEU A 120 5.28 13.63 3.46
N LEU A 121 5.29 12.39 2.97
CA LEU A 121 6.04 11.99 1.76
C LEU A 121 5.57 12.75 0.51
N ALA A 122 4.26 12.99 0.38
CA ALA A 122 3.66 13.79 -0.68
C ALA A 122 3.94 15.30 -0.54
N SER A 123 4.33 15.76 0.65
CA SER A 123 4.72 17.15 0.90
C SER A 123 6.20 17.42 0.59
N GLY A 124 6.97 16.40 0.21
CA GLY A 124 8.37 16.50 -0.21
C GLY A 124 9.39 16.26 0.90
N ILE A 125 8.96 15.77 2.06
CA ILE A 125 9.85 15.43 3.18
C ILE A 125 10.04 13.90 3.17
N PRO A 126 11.25 13.37 2.92
CA PRO A 126 11.51 11.94 2.85
C PRO A 126 11.65 11.36 4.26
N TRP A 127 10.53 11.22 4.98
CA TRP A 127 10.52 10.72 6.35
C TRP A 127 9.57 9.52 6.49
N ASP A 128 10.13 8.37 6.85
CA ASP A 128 9.42 7.12 7.15
C ASP A 128 10.05 6.48 8.38
N LEU A 129 9.22 6.07 9.35
CA LEU A 129 9.70 5.50 10.61
C LEU A 129 10.48 4.19 10.40
N ARG A 130 10.20 3.42 9.35
CA ARG A 130 10.90 2.15 9.08
C ARG A 130 12.37 2.32 8.78
N LYS A 131 12.76 3.45 8.19
CA LYS A 131 14.16 3.77 7.89
C LYS A 131 14.85 4.58 8.97
N VAL A 132 14.09 5.21 9.87
CA VAL A 132 14.66 6.05 10.94
C VAL A 132 14.84 5.25 12.21
N ASP A 133 13.82 4.50 12.61
CA ASP A 133 13.77 3.77 13.88
C ASP A 133 14.06 2.27 13.71
N HIS A 134 14.27 1.82 12.46
CA HIS A 134 14.90 0.53 12.17
C HIS A 134 14.26 -0.67 12.91
N TYR A 135 12.92 -0.72 12.95
CA TYR A 135 12.22 -1.69 13.80
C TYR A 135 12.15 -3.09 13.19
N VAL A 136 12.11 -4.11 14.05
CA VAL A 136 12.01 -5.55 13.71
C VAL A 136 13.19 -6.07 12.88
N SER A 137 13.16 -5.88 11.55
CA SER A 137 14.25 -6.28 10.65
C SER A 137 14.20 -5.53 9.31
N TYR A 138 13.67 -4.29 9.29
CA TYR A 138 13.59 -3.52 8.04
C TYR A 138 14.97 -3.10 7.49
N ASP A 139 16.03 -3.29 8.27
CA ASP A 139 17.42 -2.93 7.94
C ASP A 139 18.12 -3.96 7.06
N GLU A 140 17.67 -5.21 7.14
CA GLU A 140 18.23 -6.32 6.37
C GLU A 140 17.75 -6.31 4.92
N PHE A 141 16.76 -5.48 4.59
CA PHE A 141 16.15 -5.41 3.26
C PHE A 141 16.54 -4.12 2.53
N GLU A 142 16.98 -4.25 1.29
CA GLU A 142 17.20 -3.10 0.40
C GLU A 142 15.87 -2.66 -0.23
N TRP A 143 15.39 -1.46 0.14
CA TRP A 143 14.20 -0.86 -0.46
C TRP A 143 14.26 0.67 -0.45
N GLU A 144 13.53 1.32 -1.34
CA GLU A 144 13.46 2.77 -1.47
C GLU A 144 12.09 3.34 -1.08
N ILE A 145 12.11 4.51 -0.43
CA ILE A 145 10.88 5.25 -0.10
C ILE A 145 10.51 6.09 -1.31
N GLN A 146 9.27 5.95 -1.76
CA GLN A 146 8.70 6.79 -2.80
C GLN A 146 8.23 8.11 -2.18
N TRP A 147 8.91 9.22 -2.53
CA TRP A 147 8.57 10.57 -2.06
C TRP A 147 8.54 11.55 -3.23
N LYS A 148 7.85 12.67 -3.02
CA LYS A 148 7.57 13.63 -4.08
C LYS A 148 8.74 14.58 -4.36
N LYS A 149 9.40 14.39 -5.51
CA LYS A 149 10.50 15.26 -5.99
C LYS A 149 10.03 16.61 -6.60
N THR A 150 8.76 16.69 -7.06
CA THR A 150 8.19 17.86 -7.75
C THR A 150 6.73 18.07 -7.36
N ARG A 151 6.27 19.33 -7.16
CA ARG A 151 4.95 19.77 -6.63
C ARG A 151 3.65 19.20 -7.27
N ARG A 152 3.68 18.26 -8.21
CA ARG A 152 2.49 17.57 -8.76
C ARG A 152 2.12 16.29 -8.00
N PHE A 153 0.91 16.28 -7.44
CA PHE A 153 0.36 15.27 -6.50
C PHE A 153 0.47 13.80 -6.96
N ILE A 154 0.57 13.53 -8.27
CA ILE A 154 0.47 12.17 -8.83
C ILE A 154 1.84 11.60 -9.28
N SER A 155 2.88 12.43 -9.44
CA SER A 155 4.12 11.98 -10.08
C SER A 155 4.98 11.01 -9.25
N SER A 156 4.82 10.96 -7.93
CA SER A 156 5.69 10.17 -7.04
C SER A 156 5.09 8.86 -6.52
N LEU A 157 3.81 8.58 -6.76
CA LEU A 157 3.20 7.30 -6.38
C LEU A 157 3.34 6.23 -7.48
N PHE A 158 3.76 6.61 -8.69
CA PHE A 158 3.70 5.76 -9.88
C PHE A 158 4.99 5.76 -10.73
N SER A 159 6.09 6.33 -10.22
CA SER A 159 7.41 6.23 -10.88
C SER A 159 8.12 4.96 -10.42
N THR A 160 7.59 3.79 -10.76
CA THR A 160 8.33 2.52 -10.73
C THR A 160 9.30 2.47 -11.90
N THR A 161 10.52 2.95 -11.65
CA THR A 161 11.79 2.27 -11.95
C THR A 161 12.75 2.67 -10.86
#